data_AF-A0A4Q7Z0T8-F1
#
_entry.id   AF-A0A4Q7Z0T8-F1
#
_cell.length_a   1.000
_cell.length_b   1.000
_cell.length_c   1.000
_cell.angle_alpha   90.00
_cell.angle_beta   90.00
_cell.angle_gamma   90.00
#
_symmetry.space_group_name_H-M   'P 1'
#
loop_
_entity.id
_entity.type
_entity.pdbx_description
1 polymer ?
#
loop_
_entity_poly.entity_id
_entity_poly.type
_entity_poly.pdbx_seq_one_letter_code
_entity_poly.pdbx_strand_id
1 'polypeptide(L)'
;MSRQNNFDIIRLLLAAVVVFFHVGYISGAPAFEAFPRYFSGHLAVEGFFAISGFLIFASYERSSSLHDYFIKRAARILPGYWLATVFCLFVAFFYGSFHVARFLFANLTFANFLAGSIPGVFASNPFDGMNGALWTIKIEVMFYILVPVIVWLCRRLNRDAVLWTLFVLSIVYRVAMADHNTFALQLPGQLSFFMIGALIHYHLRWFETYGKWLTVAAALLYIGHLATGWFALRPAGVATLTLSASLLFPTVKGPTRWGDFSYGIYVLHWPIIQLFVTTGLYHTRPWVALVLTLITIAIAAVLSWFFVEKPSLALAHSRRIKNRYPAVTPS
;
A
#
# COMPACT_ATOMS: atom_id res chain seq x y z
N MET A 1 24.07 12.53 -6.79
CA MET A 1 22.97 13.01 -7.66
C MET A 1 21.69 12.29 -7.28
N SER A 2 20.65 13.01 -6.86
CA SER A 2 19.34 12.39 -6.57
C SER A 2 18.71 11.91 -7.86
N ARG A 3 18.56 10.61 -8.02
CA ARG A 3 17.99 10.01 -9.22
C ARG A 3 16.49 10.30 -9.31
N GLN A 4 16.08 10.94 -10.40
CA GLN A 4 14.66 11.18 -10.68
C GLN A 4 13.97 9.86 -11.03
N ASN A 5 12.80 9.62 -10.45
CA ASN A 5 11.97 8.43 -10.65
C ASN A 5 10.49 8.81 -10.43
N ASN A 6 9.58 7.93 -10.83
CA ASN A 6 8.15 8.16 -10.78
C ASN A 6 7.43 7.46 -9.61
N PHE A 7 8.15 6.92 -8.61
CA PHE A 7 7.54 6.13 -7.54
C PHE A 7 6.35 6.84 -6.88
N ASP A 8 6.50 8.12 -6.53
CA ASP A 8 5.45 8.87 -5.84
C ASP A 8 4.21 9.08 -6.74
N ILE A 9 4.42 9.31 -8.04
CA ILE A 9 3.30 9.54 -8.99
C ILE A 9 2.57 8.23 -9.26
N ILE A 10 3.31 7.15 -9.48
CA ILE A 10 2.69 5.83 -9.66
C ILE A 10 1.91 5.46 -8.40
N ARG A 11 2.46 5.63 -7.20
CA ARG A 11 1.72 5.44 -5.94
C ARG A 11 0.45 6.28 -5.86
N LEU A 12 0.50 7.54 -6.28
CA LEU A 12 -0.68 8.41 -6.32
C LEU A 12 -1.75 7.90 -7.30
N LEU A 13 -1.34 7.45 -8.49
CA LEU A 13 -2.26 6.85 -9.47
C LEU A 13 -2.87 5.55 -8.94
N LEU A 14 -2.07 4.68 -8.31
CA LEU A 14 -2.54 3.46 -7.68
C LEU A 14 -3.56 3.78 -6.57
N ALA A 15 -3.29 4.79 -5.72
CA ALA A 15 -4.25 5.25 -4.71
C ALA A 15 -5.55 5.72 -5.34
N ALA A 16 -5.49 6.50 -6.43
CA ALA A 16 -6.68 6.95 -7.15
C ALA A 16 -7.50 5.77 -7.72
N VAL A 17 -6.85 4.76 -8.33
CA VAL A 17 -7.52 3.53 -8.80
C VAL A 17 -8.26 2.85 -7.65
N VAL A 18 -7.64 2.77 -6.46
CA VAL A 18 -8.28 2.21 -5.26
C VAL A 18 -9.48 3.04 -4.81
N VAL A 19 -9.42 4.37 -4.88
CA VAL A 19 -10.56 5.24 -4.55
C VAL A 19 -11.73 4.99 -5.51
N PHE A 20 -11.49 5.02 -6.83
CA PHE A 20 -12.55 4.81 -7.81
C PHE A 20 -13.16 3.40 -7.72
N PHE A 21 -12.33 2.36 -7.51
CA PHE A 21 -12.82 1.01 -7.24
C PHE A 21 -13.77 1.01 -6.03
N HIS A 22 -13.37 1.61 -4.91
CA HIS A 22 -14.20 1.62 -3.70
C HIS A 22 -15.45 2.48 -3.84
N VAL A 23 -15.41 3.61 -4.57
CA VAL A 23 -16.64 4.36 -4.87
C VAL A 23 -17.65 3.45 -5.55
N GLY A 24 -17.26 2.71 -6.58
CA GLY A 24 -18.16 1.77 -7.24
C GLY A 24 -18.58 0.59 -6.36
N TYR A 25 -17.68 0.10 -5.51
CA TYR A 25 -17.93 -1.07 -4.68
C TYR A 25 -18.83 -0.79 -3.48
N ILE A 26 -18.62 0.31 -2.75
CA ILE A 26 -19.32 0.57 -1.48
C ILE A 26 -20.42 1.63 -1.55
N SER A 27 -20.51 2.41 -2.64
CA SER A 27 -21.52 3.48 -2.69
C SER A 27 -22.95 2.99 -2.92
N GLY A 28 -23.12 1.80 -3.51
CA GLY A 28 -24.44 1.30 -3.92
C GLY A 28 -25.10 2.10 -5.06
N ALA A 29 -24.41 3.10 -5.64
CA ALA A 29 -24.98 3.96 -6.67
C ALA A 29 -24.96 3.27 -8.04
N PRO A 30 -26.10 3.16 -8.76
CA PRO A 30 -26.15 2.57 -10.09
C PRO A 30 -25.21 3.24 -11.10
N ALA A 31 -25.00 4.55 -10.96
CA ALA A 31 -24.11 5.32 -11.84
C ALA A 31 -22.64 4.84 -11.79
N PHE A 32 -22.23 4.17 -10.72
CA PHE A 32 -20.84 3.76 -10.48
C PHE A 32 -20.65 2.24 -10.41
N GLU A 33 -21.69 1.46 -10.69
CA GLU A 33 -21.67 -0.01 -10.66
C GLU A 33 -20.59 -0.60 -11.59
N ALA A 34 -20.30 0.08 -12.71
CA ALA A 34 -19.26 -0.35 -13.64
C ALA A 34 -17.82 -0.01 -13.20
N PHE A 35 -17.62 0.82 -12.17
CA PHE A 35 -16.26 1.23 -11.76
C PHE A 35 -15.37 0.06 -11.35
N PRO A 36 -15.84 -0.95 -10.59
CA PRO A 36 -15.01 -2.11 -10.24
C PRO A 36 -14.59 -2.97 -11.44
N ARG A 37 -15.26 -2.82 -12.60
CA ARG A 37 -14.87 -3.46 -13.86
C ARG A 37 -13.72 -2.72 -14.55
N TYR A 38 -13.64 -1.40 -14.42
CA TYR A 38 -12.61 -0.57 -15.07
C TYR A 38 -11.40 -0.30 -14.17
N PHE A 39 -11.63 -0.18 -12.86
CA PHE A 39 -10.61 0.07 -11.85
C PHE A 39 -10.46 -1.16 -10.99
N SER A 40 -9.30 -1.81 -11.01
CA SER A 40 -9.07 -2.98 -10.15
C SER A 40 -8.33 -2.58 -8.88
N GLY A 41 -9.02 -2.62 -7.74
CA GLY A 41 -8.40 -2.40 -6.43
C GLY A 41 -7.28 -3.42 -6.15
N HIS A 42 -7.45 -4.67 -6.56
CA HIS A 42 -6.43 -5.71 -6.39
C HIS A 42 -5.16 -5.42 -7.18
N LEU A 43 -5.27 -5.07 -8.47
CA LEU A 43 -4.08 -4.73 -9.28
C LEU A 43 -3.34 -3.52 -8.69
N ALA A 44 -4.08 -2.54 -8.16
CA ALA A 44 -3.45 -1.37 -7.57
C ALA A 44 -2.67 -1.70 -6.29
N VAL A 45 -3.25 -2.52 -5.41
CA VAL A 45 -2.58 -3.02 -4.20
C VAL A 45 -1.36 -3.87 -4.54
N GLU A 46 -1.44 -4.72 -5.55
CA GLU A 46 -0.32 -5.53 -6.06
C GLU A 46 0.82 -4.65 -6.59
N GLY A 47 0.49 -3.56 -7.28
CA GLY A 47 1.45 -2.54 -7.69
C GLY A 47 2.12 -1.84 -6.50
N PHE A 48 1.36 -1.51 -5.45
CA PHE A 48 1.92 -0.99 -4.20
C PHE A 48 2.92 -1.97 -3.58
N PHE A 49 2.59 -3.27 -3.54
CA PHE A 49 3.50 -4.30 -3.02
C PHE A 49 4.77 -4.45 -3.85
N ALA A 50 4.69 -4.32 -5.18
CA ALA A 50 5.87 -4.32 -6.05
C ALA A 50 6.80 -3.12 -5.76
N ILE A 51 6.24 -1.91 -5.64
CA ILE A 51 6.99 -0.70 -5.28
C ILE A 51 7.61 -0.85 -3.89
N SER A 52 6.83 -1.36 -2.93
CA SER A 52 7.29 -1.62 -1.57
C SER A 52 8.45 -2.60 -1.53
N GLY A 53 8.39 -3.70 -2.31
CA GLY A 53 9.49 -4.65 -2.45
C GLY A 53 10.80 -3.98 -2.86
N PHE A 54 10.75 -3.08 -3.83
CA PHE A 54 11.94 -2.32 -4.22
C PHE A 54 12.42 -1.37 -3.11
N LEU A 55 11.52 -0.55 -2.57
CA LEU A 55 11.89 0.55 -1.67
C LEU A 55 12.29 0.09 -0.26
N ILE A 56 11.70 -0.99 0.26
CA ILE A 56 11.94 -1.45 1.63
C ILE A 56 13.28 -2.18 1.71
N PHE A 57 13.60 -3.05 0.75
CA PHE A 57 14.94 -3.65 0.65
C PHE A 57 16.00 -2.55 0.51
N ALA A 58 15.78 -1.58 -0.38
CA ALA A 58 16.68 -0.44 -0.52
C ALA A 58 16.79 0.40 0.76
N SER A 59 15.71 0.52 1.53
CA SER A 59 15.74 1.20 2.83
C SER A 59 16.54 0.41 3.87
N TYR A 60 16.41 -0.92 3.90
CA TYR A 60 17.13 -1.77 4.84
C TYR A 60 18.64 -1.70 4.61
N GLU A 61 19.09 -1.88 3.36
CA GLU A 61 20.52 -1.85 3.01
C GLU A 61 21.17 -0.47 3.27
N ARG A 62 20.38 0.62 3.26
CA ARG A 62 20.86 1.97 3.61
C ARG A 62 20.78 2.31 5.09
N SER A 63 20.19 1.45 5.92
CA SER A 63 20.03 1.70 7.35
C SER A 63 21.28 1.25 8.11
N SER A 64 21.69 2.01 9.12
CA SER A 64 22.91 1.71 9.88
C SER A 64 22.72 0.59 10.91
N SER A 65 21.48 0.31 11.30
CA SER A 65 21.10 -0.72 12.26
C SER A 65 19.65 -1.16 12.06
N LEU A 66 19.28 -2.31 12.65
CA LEU A 66 17.88 -2.77 12.68
C LEU A 66 16.94 -1.73 13.30
N HIS A 67 17.37 -1.11 14.40
CA HIS A 67 16.59 -0.09 15.09
C HIS A 67 16.33 1.14 14.21
N ASP A 68 17.36 1.63 13.51
CA ASP A 68 17.23 2.75 12.56
C ASP A 68 16.25 2.41 11.42
N TYR A 69 16.33 1.19 10.87
CA TYR A 69 15.39 0.71 9.87
C TYR A 69 13.94 0.71 10.38
N PHE A 70 13.68 0.12 11.55
CA PHE A 70 12.33 0.04 12.11
C PHE A 70 11.77 1.42 12.45
N ILE A 71 12.57 2.36 12.97
CA ILE A 71 12.10 3.74 13.22
C ILE A 71 11.65 4.41 11.92
N LYS A 72 12.43 4.31 10.85
CA LYS A 72 12.09 4.92 9.55
C LYS A 72 10.80 4.33 8.98
N ARG A 73 10.63 3.01 9.09
CA ARG A 73 9.44 2.31 8.61
C ARG A 73 8.20 2.63 9.48
N ALA A 74 8.36 2.65 10.80
CA ALA A 74 7.30 3.02 11.74
C ALA A 74 6.83 4.47 11.53
N ALA A 75 7.75 5.41 11.37
CA ALA A 75 7.43 6.81 11.10
C ALA A 75 6.73 7.04 9.74
N ARG A 76 6.87 6.09 8.80
CA ARG A 76 6.19 6.15 7.50
C ARG A 76 4.74 5.70 7.56
N ILE A 77 4.42 4.65 8.34
CA ILE A 77 3.09 4.02 8.39
C ILE A 77 2.29 4.47 9.61
N LEU A 78 2.84 4.33 10.82
CA LEU A 78 2.05 4.43 12.05
C LEU A 78 1.29 5.75 12.19
N PRO A 79 1.89 6.93 11.93
CA PRO A 79 1.19 8.20 12.14
C PRO A 79 -0.11 8.33 11.32
N GLY A 80 -0.06 8.01 10.02
CA GLY A 80 -1.25 8.10 9.17
C GLY A 80 -2.25 6.96 9.43
N TYR A 81 -1.77 5.75 9.80
CA TYR A 81 -2.65 4.67 10.25
C TYR A 81 -3.45 5.07 11.49
N TRP A 82 -2.78 5.61 12.53
CA TRP A 82 -3.46 6.06 13.74
C TRP A 82 -4.39 7.23 13.48
N LEU A 83 -4.01 8.16 12.61
CA LEU A 83 -4.91 9.25 12.19
C LEU A 83 -6.21 8.70 11.61
N ALA A 84 -6.13 7.71 10.71
CA ALA A 84 -7.31 7.08 10.13
C ALA A 84 -8.15 6.32 11.16
N THR A 85 -7.51 5.61 12.10
CA THR A 85 -8.23 4.95 13.21
C THR A 85 -8.93 5.96 14.12
N VAL A 86 -8.25 7.04 14.52
CA VAL A 86 -8.83 8.12 15.33
C VAL A 86 -9.98 8.80 14.58
N PHE A 87 -9.85 9.01 13.27
CA PHE A 87 -10.93 9.53 12.44
C PHE A 87 -12.16 8.60 12.46
N CYS A 88 -11.97 7.29 12.38
CA CYS A 88 -13.08 6.32 12.51
C CYS A 88 -13.75 6.39 13.89
N LEU A 89 -12.97 6.51 14.97
CA LEU A 89 -13.50 6.67 16.33
C LEU A 89 -14.27 7.99 16.50
N PHE A 90 -13.77 9.07 15.90
CA PHE A 90 -14.44 10.36 15.88
C PHE A 90 -15.79 10.24 15.18
N VAL A 91 -15.85 9.60 14.00
CA VAL A 91 -17.12 9.32 13.31
C VAL A 91 -18.06 8.51 14.21
N ALA A 92 -17.58 7.44 14.84
CA ALA A 92 -18.41 6.62 15.74
C ALA A 92 -19.02 7.43 16.90
N PHE A 93 -18.26 8.37 17.47
CA PHE A 93 -18.74 9.28 18.50
C PHE A 93 -19.92 10.15 18.02
N PHE A 94 -19.88 10.69 16.79
CA PHE A 94 -21.00 11.45 16.23
C PHE A 94 -22.24 10.59 15.92
N TYR A 95 -22.07 9.29 15.73
CA TYR A 95 -23.17 8.34 15.63
C TYR A 95 -23.71 7.91 17.01
N GLY A 96 -23.12 8.39 18.11
CA GLY A 96 -23.50 8.00 19.47
C GLY A 96 -23.09 6.57 19.85
N SER A 97 -22.17 5.95 19.11
CA SER A 97 -21.70 4.59 19.39
C SER A 97 -20.43 4.60 20.24
N PHE A 98 -20.52 3.96 21.41
CA PHE A 98 -19.39 3.80 22.35
C PHE A 98 -18.82 2.38 22.37
N HIS A 99 -19.37 1.46 21.57
CA HIS A 99 -18.90 0.06 21.48
C HIS A 99 -17.62 -0.08 20.63
N VAL A 100 -16.63 0.76 20.93
CA VAL A 100 -15.41 0.92 20.11
C VAL A 100 -14.25 0.04 20.56
N ALA A 101 -14.30 -0.55 21.76
CA ALA A 101 -13.17 -1.26 22.36
C ALA A 101 -12.64 -2.40 21.47
N ARG A 102 -13.54 -3.21 20.91
CA ARG A 102 -13.18 -4.34 20.03
C ARG A 102 -12.55 -3.85 18.73
N PHE A 103 -13.12 -2.79 18.12
CA PHE A 103 -12.57 -2.15 16.92
C PHE A 103 -11.19 -1.56 17.19
N LEU A 104 -11.03 -0.83 18.30
CA LEU A 104 -9.77 -0.22 18.70
C LEU A 104 -8.69 -1.28 18.94
N PHE A 105 -9.00 -2.33 19.70
CA PHE A 105 -8.06 -3.43 19.93
C PHE A 105 -7.62 -4.12 18.63
N ALA A 106 -8.58 -4.39 17.72
CA ALA A 106 -8.29 -4.98 16.42
C ALA A 106 -7.38 -4.08 15.57
N ASN A 107 -7.60 -2.77 15.54
CA ASN A 107 -6.73 -1.82 14.82
C ASN A 107 -5.35 -1.69 15.50
N LEU A 108 -5.31 -1.65 16.84
CA LEU A 108 -4.06 -1.52 17.59
C LEU A 108 -3.08 -2.68 17.32
N THR A 109 -3.63 -3.86 17.04
CA THR A 109 -2.90 -5.10 16.78
C THR A 109 -2.76 -5.42 15.29
N PHE A 110 -3.17 -4.51 14.39
CA PHE A 110 -3.27 -4.75 12.93
C PHE A 110 -4.14 -5.98 12.56
N ALA A 111 -5.02 -6.40 13.47
CA ALA A 111 -5.94 -7.51 13.31
C ALA A 111 -7.35 -7.01 12.94
N ASN A 112 -7.45 -5.98 12.11
CA ASN A 112 -8.70 -5.30 11.71
C ASN A 112 -9.78 -6.26 11.18
N PHE A 113 -9.40 -7.41 10.61
CA PHE A 113 -10.32 -8.44 10.15
C PHE A 113 -11.15 -9.07 11.30
N LEU A 114 -10.71 -8.95 12.55
CA LEU A 114 -11.46 -9.40 13.73
C LEU A 114 -12.61 -8.46 14.12
N ALA A 115 -12.52 -7.18 13.74
CA ALA A 115 -13.53 -6.16 14.02
C ALA A 115 -13.38 -4.97 13.06
N GLY A 116 -13.98 -5.09 11.87
CA GLY A 116 -13.94 -4.06 10.83
C GLY A 116 -15.03 -2.98 10.94
N SER A 117 -16.13 -3.29 11.63
CA SER A 117 -17.26 -2.37 11.86
C SER A 117 -17.41 -2.01 13.34
N ILE A 118 -18.11 -0.90 13.61
CA ILE A 118 -18.50 -0.47 14.95
C ILE A 118 -20.03 -0.53 15.01
N PRO A 119 -20.61 -1.25 16.00
CA PRO A 119 -22.07 -1.37 16.11
C PRO A 119 -22.78 -0.02 16.10
N GLY A 120 -23.84 0.12 15.30
CA GLY A 120 -24.61 1.36 15.19
C GLY A 120 -24.02 2.43 14.27
N VAL A 121 -22.82 2.23 13.71
CA VAL A 121 -22.20 3.13 12.72
C VAL A 121 -22.40 2.57 11.33
N PHE A 122 -22.83 3.40 10.38
CA PHE A 122 -23.10 3.01 8.98
C PHE A 122 -24.09 1.85 8.80
N ALA A 123 -24.93 1.54 9.80
CA ALA A 123 -25.86 0.40 9.76
C ALA A 123 -26.89 0.47 8.61
N SER A 124 -27.15 1.67 8.07
CA SER A 124 -28.03 1.91 6.93
C SER A 124 -27.30 1.94 5.58
N ASN A 125 -25.97 1.92 5.56
CA ASN A 125 -25.19 1.91 4.32
C ASN A 125 -25.17 0.48 3.75
N PRO A 126 -24.90 0.30 2.44
CA PRO A 126 -24.76 -1.03 1.84
C PRO A 126 -23.65 -1.88 2.48
N PHE A 127 -22.64 -1.23 3.06
CA PHE A 127 -21.55 -1.85 3.82
C PHE A 127 -21.35 -1.09 5.14
N ASP A 128 -21.10 -1.81 6.24
CA ASP A 128 -20.96 -1.25 7.58
C ASP A 128 -19.49 -1.09 8.04
N GLY A 129 -18.54 -1.57 7.25
CA GLY A 129 -17.11 -1.51 7.57
C GLY A 129 -16.61 -0.06 7.69
N MET A 130 -15.91 0.24 8.79
CA MET A 130 -15.37 1.59 9.08
C MET A 130 -14.22 1.95 8.13
N ASN A 131 -13.32 0.99 7.90
CA ASN A 131 -12.21 1.17 6.97
C ASN A 131 -11.72 -0.16 6.42
N GLY A 132 -12.36 -0.58 5.32
CA GLY A 132 -12.00 -1.79 4.60
C GLY A 132 -10.65 -1.73 3.91
N ALA A 133 -9.98 -0.57 3.78
CA ALA A 133 -8.69 -0.48 3.10
C ALA A 133 -7.49 -0.94 3.96
N LEU A 134 -7.66 -1.02 5.28
CA LEU A 134 -6.55 -1.24 6.23
C LEU A 134 -5.98 -2.66 6.23
N TRP A 135 -6.66 -3.65 5.63
CA TRP A 135 -6.17 -5.04 5.61
C TRP A 135 -4.82 -5.19 4.90
N THR A 136 -4.50 -4.33 3.94
CA THR A 136 -3.22 -4.34 3.21
C THR A 136 -2.08 -3.77 4.03
N ILE A 137 -2.36 -2.83 4.95
CA ILE A 137 -1.35 -2.21 5.80
C ILE A 137 -0.73 -3.24 6.75
N LYS A 138 -1.54 -4.17 7.27
CA LYS A 138 -1.04 -5.34 8.02
C LYS A 138 0.04 -6.09 7.22
N ILE A 139 -0.23 -6.36 5.95
CA ILE A 139 0.71 -7.07 5.07
C ILE A 139 2.00 -6.25 4.88
N GLU A 140 1.88 -4.93 4.72
CA GLU A 140 3.06 -4.05 4.60
C GLU A 140 3.91 -4.04 5.88
N VAL A 141 3.28 -3.98 7.07
CA VAL A 141 3.99 -4.11 8.35
C VAL A 141 4.69 -5.46 8.46
N MET A 142 4.05 -6.55 8.03
CA MET A 142 4.68 -7.87 8.00
C MET A 142 5.87 -7.91 7.02
N PHE A 143 5.81 -7.25 5.87
CA PHE A 143 6.98 -7.10 5.00
C PHE A 143 8.13 -6.38 5.72
N TYR A 144 7.83 -5.34 6.50
CA TYR A 144 8.87 -4.63 7.25
C TYR A 144 9.59 -5.55 8.22
N ILE A 145 8.87 -6.46 8.88
CA ILE A 145 9.42 -7.46 9.81
C ILE A 145 10.20 -8.54 9.07
N LEU A 146 9.72 -8.98 7.89
CA LEU A 146 10.34 -10.07 7.13
C LEU A 146 11.64 -9.67 6.42
N VAL A 147 11.76 -8.44 5.94
CA VAL A 147 12.93 -8.00 5.14
C VAL A 147 14.27 -8.23 5.85
N PRO A 148 14.47 -7.89 7.14
CA PRO A 148 15.72 -8.22 7.84
C PRO A 148 16.08 -9.71 7.81
N VAL A 149 15.08 -10.59 7.96
CA VAL A 149 15.26 -12.05 7.93
C VAL A 149 15.60 -12.52 6.53
N ILE A 150 14.90 -12.01 5.50
CA ILE A 150 15.17 -12.34 4.10
C ILE A 150 16.58 -11.90 3.71
N VAL A 151 16.98 -10.68 4.04
CA VAL A 151 18.32 -10.17 3.75
C VAL A 151 19.39 -10.97 4.49
N TRP A 152 19.13 -11.38 5.74
CA TRP A 152 20.02 -12.28 6.47
C TRP A 152 20.19 -13.63 5.75
N LEU A 153 19.11 -14.25 5.27
CA LEU A 153 19.17 -15.46 4.44
C LEU A 153 19.94 -15.22 3.13
N CYS A 154 19.67 -14.12 2.43
CA CYS A 154 20.38 -13.73 1.21
C CYS A 154 21.90 -13.52 1.41
N ARG A 155 22.34 -13.18 2.62
CA ARG A 155 23.77 -13.03 2.96
C ARG A 155 24.44 -14.36 3.33
N ARG A 156 23.67 -15.33 3.82
CA ARG A 156 24.15 -16.68 4.20
C ARG A 156 24.10 -17.67 3.04
N LEU A 157 23.17 -17.49 2.13
CA LEU A 157 22.89 -18.34 0.98
C LEU A 157 23.07 -17.54 -0.32
N ASN A 158 22.79 -18.17 -1.46
CA ASN A 158 22.69 -17.45 -2.72
C ASN A 158 21.45 -16.53 -2.70
N ARG A 159 21.67 -15.22 -2.77
CA ARG A 159 20.61 -14.20 -2.74
C ARG A 159 19.50 -14.46 -3.75
N ASP A 160 19.85 -14.75 -5.00
CA ASP A 160 18.87 -14.85 -6.07
C ASP A 160 18.08 -16.14 -5.93
N ALA A 161 18.72 -17.23 -5.50
CA ALA A 161 18.04 -18.46 -5.13
C ALA A 161 17.01 -18.21 -4.02
N VAL A 162 17.37 -17.50 -2.95
CA VAL A 162 16.43 -17.17 -1.86
C VAL A 162 15.23 -16.38 -2.37
N LEU A 163 15.45 -15.32 -3.14
CA LEU A 163 14.37 -14.46 -3.65
C LEU A 163 13.44 -15.21 -4.62
N TRP A 164 14.00 -16.01 -5.54
CA TRP A 164 13.20 -16.83 -6.46
C TRP A 164 12.46 -17.96 -5.75
N THR A 165 13.08 -18.61 -4.76
CA THR A 165 12.39 -19.62 -3.94
C THR A 165 11.20 -19.00 -3.20
N LEU A 166 11.37 -17.85 -2.54
CA LEU A 166 10.26 -17.17 -1.86
C LEU A 166 9.16 -16.73 -2.83
N PHE A 167 9.54 -16.28 -4.03
CA PHE A 167 8.60 -15.95 -5.10
C PHE A 167 7.76 -17.15 -5.52
N VAL A 168 8.40 -18.30 -5.80
CA VAL A 168 7.71 -19.53 -6.21
C VAL A 168 6.84 -20.07 -5.07
N LEU A 169 7.36 -20.14 -3.83
CA LEU A 169 6.58 -20.60 -2.67
C LEU A 169 5.34 -19.73 -2.42
N SER A 170 5.44 -18.42 -2.64
CA SER A 170 4.30 -17.51 -2.55
C SER A 170 3.23 -17.81 -3.60
N ILE A 171 3.63 -18.10 -4.84
CA ILE A 171 2.70 -18.51 -5.91
C ILE A 171 2.04 -19.85 -5.58
N VAL A 172 2.84 -20.85 -5.17
CA VAL A 172 2.33 -22.18 -4.79
C VAL A 172 1.32 -22.05 -3.66
N TYR A 173 1.62 -21.28 -2.61
CA TYR A 173 0.69 -21.01 -1.52
C TYR A 173 -0.60 -20.36 -2.03
N ARG A 174 -0.48 -19.34 -2.89
CA ARG A 174 -1.63 -18.60 -3.41
C ARG A 174 -2.56 -19.48 -4.25
N VAL A 175 -1.99 -20.37 -5.07
CA VAL A 175 -2.75 -21.34 -5.86
C VAL A 175 -3.37 -22.41 -4.96
N ALA A 176 -2.63 -22.93 -3.98
CA ALA A 176 -3.13 -23.94 -3.04
C ALA A 176 -4.27 -23.40 -2.15
N MET A 177 -4.27 -22.10 -1.86
CA MET A 177 -5.31 -21.44 -1.05
C MET A 177 -6.39 -20.75 -1.90
N ALA A 178 -6.49 -21.05 -3.19
CA ALA A 178 -7.40 -20.37 -4.11
C ALA A 178 -8.87 -20.43 -3.64
N ASP A 179 -9.30 -21.55 -3.07
CA ASP A 179 -10.66 -21.75 -2.56
C ASP A 179 -10.93 -20.99 -1.24
N HIS A 180 -9.88 -20.52 -0.56
CA HIS A 180 -9.97 -19.79 0.70
C HIS A 180 -9.51 -18.34 0.52
N ASN A 181 -10.32 -17.53 -0.17
CA ASN A 181 -9.94 -16.19 -0.61
C ASN A 181 -9.30 -15.31 0.48
N THR A 182 -9.83 -15.35 1.71
CA THR A 182 -9.25 -14.61 2.85
C THR A 182 -7.81 -15.02 3.13
N PHE A 183 -7.51 -16.33 3.22
CA PHE A 183 -6.16 -16.83 3.48
C PHE A 183 -5.24 -16.63 2.27
N ALA A 184 -5.74 -16.85 1.05
CA ALA A 184 -5.00 -16.59 -0.18
C ALA A 184 -4.49 -15.15 -0.26
N LEU A 185 -5.27 -14.18 0.22
CA LEU A 185 -4.90 -12.76 0.22
C LEU A 185 -3.93 -12.37 1.34
N GLN A 186 -3.77 -13.18 2.40
CA GLN A 186 -2.80 -12.93 3.48
C GLN A 186 -1.39 -13.35 3.05
N LEU A 187 -0.39 -13.07 3.90
CA LEU A 187 0.94 -13.65 3.70
C LEU A 187 0.92 -15.17 3.88
N PRO A 188 1.68 -15.91 3.03
CA PRO A 188 2.63 -15.43 2.03
C PRO A 188 2.04 -15.13 0.64
N GLY A 189 0.73 -15.18 0.42
CA GLY A 189 0.10 -15.08 -0.92
C GLY A 189 0.31 -13.77 -1.69
N GLN A 190 0.72 -12.68 -1.02
CA GLN A 190 1.08 -11.40 -1.65
C GLN A 190 2.60 -11.20 -1.82
N LEU A 191 3.41 -12.11 -1.27
CA LEU A 191 4.87 -11.99 -1.23
C LEU A 191 5.50 -12.03 -2.63
N SER A 192 4.88 -12.72 -3.60
CA SER A 192 5.36 -12.83 -4.98
C SER A 192 5.51 -11.47 -5.67
N PHE A 193 4.53 -10.57 -5.55
CA PHE A 193 4.62 -9.21 -6.09
C PHE A 193 5.78 -8.43 -5.45
N PHE A 194 5.94 -8.57 -4.15
CA PHE A 194 7.01 -7.93 -3.37
C PHE A 194 8.40 -8.45 -3.76
N MET A 195 8.54 -9.76 -3.98
CA MET A 195 9.82 -10.38 -4.37
C MET A 195 10.33 -9.89 -5.73
N ILE A 196 9.45 -9.63 -6.71
CA ILE A 196 9.86 -9.03 -7.99
C ILE A 196 10.45 -7.64 -7.78
N GLY A 197 9.87 -6.83 -6.90
CA GLY A 197 10.43 -5.55 -6.49
C GLY A 197 11.82 -5.67 -5.87
N ALA A 198 12.02 -6.67 -5.00
CA ALA A 198 13.32 -6.96 -4.41
C ALA A 198 14.36 -7.42 -5.45
N LEU A 199 13.96 -8.30 -6.38
CA LEU A 199 14.81 -8.79 -7.47
C LEU A 199 15.27 -7.65 -8.37
N ILE A 200 14.36 -6.76 -8.77
CA ILE A 200 14.68 -5.56 -9.56
C ILE A 200 15.57 -4.60 -8.78
N HIS A 201 15.40 -4.45 -7.46
CA HIS A 201 16.28 -3.64 -6.64
C HIS A 201 17.74 -4.12 -6.72
N TYR A 202 17.98 -5.42 -6.54
CA TYR A 202 19.33 -5.98 -6.58
C TYR A 202 19.94 -6.08 -7.98
N HIS A 203 19.10 -6.11 -9.03
CA HIS A 203 19.52 -6.17 -10.44
C HIS A 203 19.21 -4.88 -11.21
N LEU A 204 19.18 -3.75 -10.52
CA LEU A 204 18.70 -2.47 -11.06
C LEU A 204 19.43 -2.05 -12.35
N ARG A 205 20.77 -2.20 -12.40
CA ARG A 205 21.55 -1.88 -13.61
C ARG A 205 21.15 -2.74 -14.81
N TRP A 206 20.93 -4.03 -14.58
CA TRP A 206 20.48 -4.95 -15.63
C TRP A 206 19.06 -4.62 -16.08
N PHE A 207 18.18 -4.30 -15.12
CA PHE A 207 16.82 -3.85 -15.40
C PHE A 207 16.78 -2.55 -16.21
N GLU A 208 17.70 -1.61 -16.01
CA GLU A 208 17.78 -0.40 -16.84
C GLU A 208 18.21 -0.68 -18.27
N THR A 209 19.20 -1.57 -18.45
CA THR A 209 19.71 -1.92 -19.77
C THR A 209 18.67 -2.68 -20.59
N TYR A 210 17.99 -3.66 -19.98
CA TYR A 210 17.06 -4.58 -20.67
C TYR A 210 15.59 -4.29 -20.37
N GLY A 211 15.29 -3.25 -19.62
CA GLY A 211 13.96 -2.98 -19.06
C GLY A 211 12.85 -2.84 -20.10
N LYS A 212 13.15 -2.33 -21.30
CA LYS A 212 12.17 -2.26 -22.39
C LYS A 212 11.67 -3.65 -22.80
N TRP A 213 12.59 -4.62 -22.95
CA TRP A 213 12.25 -6.00 -23.28
C TRP A 213 11.53 -6.70 -22.13
N LEU A 214 11.96 -6.44 -20.89
CA LEU A 214 11.27 -6.96 -19.70
C LEU A 214 9.85 -6.41 -19.57
N THR A 215 9.62 -5.15 -19.97
CA THR A 215 8.29 -4.54 -20.01
C THR A 215 7.40 -5.24 -21.03
N VAL A 216 7.92 -5.53 -22.23
CA VAL A 216 7.18 -6.28 -23.26
C VAL A 216 6.88 -7.69 -22.77
N ALA A 217 7.86 -8.40 -22.21
CA ALA A 217 7.65 -9.73 -21.64
C ALA A 217 6.61 -9.71 -20.51
N ALA A 218 6.66 -8.71 -19.62
CA ALA A 218 5.70 -8.54 -18.54
C ALA A 218 4.28 -8.24 -19.04
N ALA A 219 4.14 -7.45 -20.12
CA ALA A 219 2.86 -7.22 -20.79
C ALA A 219 2.30 -8.53 -21.38
N LEU A 220 3.14 -9.33 -22.04
CA LEU A 220 2.74 -10.64 -22.57
C LEU A 220 2.34 -11.61 -21.45
N LEU A 221 3.07 -11.65 -20.33
CA LEU A 221 2.69 -12.45 -19.16
C LEU A 221 1.34 -12.01 -18.60
N TYR A 222 1.08 -10.70 -18.52
CA TYR A 222 -0.20 -10.19 -18.05
C TYR A 222 -1.35 -10.48 -19.04
N ILE A 223 -1.12 -10.35 -20.34
CA ILE A 223 -2.10 -10.76 -21.37
C ILE A 223 -2.37 -12.27 -21.27
N GLY A 224 -1.34 -13.08 -21.10
CA GLY A 224 -1.47 -14.52 -20.87
C GLY A 224 -2.28 -14.84 -19.62
N HIS A 225 -2.07 -14.11 -18.51
CA HIS A 225 -2.90 -14.20 -17.31
C HIS A 225 -4.38 -13.91 -17.63
N LEU A 226 -4.67 -12.83 -18.36
CA LEU A 226 -6.05 -12.49 -18.74
C LEU A 226 -6.71 -13.55 -19.63
N ALA A 227 -5.94 -14.14 -20.55
CA ALA A 227 -6.44 -15.15 -21.48
C ALA A 227 -6.68 -16.53 -20.82
N THR A 228 -5.87 -16.91 -19.84
CA THR A 228 -5.86 -18.26 -19.26
C THR A 228 -6.44 -18.33 -17.84
N GLY A 229 -6.54 -17.19 -17.15
CA GLY A 229 -6.82 -17.12 -15.72
C GLY A 229 -5.66 -17.61 -14.82
N TRP A 230 -4.52 -18.00 -15.39
CA TRP A 230 -3.42 -18.58 -14.60
C TRP A 230 -2.74 -17.53 -13.74
N PHE A 231 -2.91 -17.66 -12.41
CA PHE A 231 -2.40 -16.70 -11.45
C PHE A 231 -0.87 -16.58 -11.48
N ALA A 232 -0.14 -17.67 -11.75
CA ALA A 232 1.33 -17.68 -11.72
C ALA A 232 2.00 -16.64 -12.64
N LEU A 233 1.31 -16.21 -13.71
CA LEU A 233 1.80 -15.21 -14.65
C LEU A 233 1.63 -13.77 -14.14
N ARG A 234 0.65 -13.55 -13.23
CA ARG A 234 0.23 -12.22 -12.78
C ARG A 234 1.30 -11.49 -11.95
N PRO A 235 1.97 -12.11 -10.94
CA PRO A 235 2.96 -11.40 -10.13
C PRO A 235 4.12 -10.83 -10.95
N ALA A 236 4.71 -11.62 -11.83
CA ALA A 236 5.80 -11.18 -12.69
C ALA A 236 5.34 -10.09 -13.67
N GLY A 237 4.14 -10.21 -14.25
CA GLY A 237 3.57 -9.20 -15.14
C GLY A 237 3.31 -7.86 -14.43
N VAL A 238 2.43 -7.86 -13.42
CA VAL A 238 1.97 -6.64 -12.74
C VAL A 238 3.11 -5.92 -12.04
N ALA A 239 3.96 -6.64 -11.31
CA ALA A 239 5.05 -6.03 -10.55
C ALA A 239 6.10 -5.40 -11.48
N THR A 240 6.49 -6.11 -12.54
CA THR A 240 7.45 -5.59 -13.52
C THR A 240 6.88 -4.40 -14.28
N LEU A 241 5.63 -4.44 -14.73
CA LEU A 241 4.98 -3.29 -15.40
C LEU A 241 4.94 -2.05 -14.49
N THR A 242 4.59 -2.24 -13.21
CA THR A 242 4.55 -1.14 -12.24
C THR A 242 5.94 -0.52 -12.02
N LEU A 243 6.98 -1.36 -11.93
CA LEU A 243 8.36 -0.91 -11.73
C LEU A 243 8.95 -0.30 -13.00
N SER A 244 8.60 -0.79 -14.19
CA SER A 244 8.93 -0.19 -15.48
C SER A 244 8.36 1.23 -15.57
N ALA A 245 7.08 1.42 -15.23
CA ALA A 245 6.46 2.75 -15.20
C ALA A 245 7.13 3.69 -14.17
N SER A 246 7.62 3.13 -13.06
CA SER A 246 8.28 3.87 -12.00
C SER A 246 9.73 4.29 -12.32
N LEU A 247 10.47 3.44 -13.05
CA LEU A 247 11.93 3.56 -13.22
C LEU A 247 12.39 3.90 -14.64
N LEU A 248 11.67 3.47 -15.67
CA LEU A 248 12.11 3.56 -17.07
C LEU A 248 11.43 4.69 -17.85
N PHE A 249 10.24 5.11 -17.43
CA PHE A 249 9.50 6.17 -18.11
C PHE A 249 10.01 7.56 -17.72
N PRO A 250 9.88 8.57 -18.61
CA PRO A 250 10.28 9.93 -18.32
C PRO A 250 9.67 10.43 -17.01
N THR A 251 10.46 11.13 -16.20
CA THR A 251 9.96 11.64 -14.93
C THR A 251 8.91 12.72 -15.16
N VAL A 252 7.71 12.50 -14.63
CA VAL A 252 6.64 13.48 -14.67
C VAL A 252 6.78 14.40 -13.46
N LYS A 253 6.73 15.71 -13.66
CA LYS A 253 6.67 16.67 -12.54
C LYS A 253 5.21 16.84 -12.13
N GLY A 254 4.77 16.04 -11.17
CA GLY A 254 3.40 16.03 -10.68
C GLY A 254 3.20 16.79 -9.36
N PRO A 255 2.00 16.71 -8.76
CA PRO A 255 1.72 17.26 -7.44
C PRO A 255 2.61 16.65 -6.34
N THR A 256 3.21 15.50 -6.61
CA THR A 256 4.18 14.83 -5.74
C THR A 256 5.44 15.65 -5.43
N ARG A 257 5.70 16.72 -6.20
CA ARG A 257 6.76 17.69 -5.88
C ARG A 257 6.58 18.37 -4.51
N TRP A 258 5.34 18.41 -4.01
CA TRP A 258 4.98 19.05 -2.75
C TRP A 258 4.87 18.07 -1.57
N GLY A 259 4.83 16.76 -1.84
CA GLY A 259 4.65 15.73 -0.83
C GLY A 259 4.18 14.39 -1.37
N ASP A 260 4.33 13.33 -0.56
CA ASP A 260 3.77 12.01 -0.88
C ASP A 260 2.35 11.88 -0.27
N PHE A 261 1.36 12.37 -1.02
CA PHE A 261 -0.06 12.32 -0.62
C PHE A 261 -0.70 10.93 -0.80
N SER A 262 -0.01 9.98 -1.43
CA SER A 262 -0.59 8.68 -1.79
C SER A 262 -1.10 7.91 -0.57
N TYR A 263 -0.37 8.01 0.55
CA TYR A 263 -0.70 7.29 1.78
C TYR A 263 -1.94 7.87 2.46
N GLY A 264 -2.00 9.19 2.65
CA GLY A 264 -3.18 9.87 3.19
C GLY A 264 -4.45 9.61 2.37
N ILE A 265 -4.36 9.62 1.04
CA ILE A 265 -5.49 9.24 0.16
C ILE A 265 -5.91 7.80 0.44
N TYR A 266 -4.96 6.87 0.49
CA TYR A 266 -5.23 5.45 0.66
C TYR A 266 -5.81 5.08 2.02
N VAL A 267 -5.41 5.74 3.11
CA VAL A 267 -5.92 5.39 4.45
C VAL A 267 -7.21 6.10 4.82
N LEU A 268 -7.49 7.27 4.23
CA LEU A 268 -8.66 8.09 4.58
C LEU A 268 -9.83 7.94 3.61
N HIS A 269 -9.66 7.38 2.41
CA HIS A 269 -10.75 7.37 1.42
C HIS A 269 -11.98 6.59 1.87
N TRP A 270 -11.81 5.41 2.46
CA TRP A 270 -12.92 4.53 2.81
C TRP A 270 -13.91 5.19 3.79
N PRO A 271 -13.49 5.69 4.97
CA PRO A 271 -14.43 6.34 5.88
C PRO A 271 -15.03 7.63 5.29
N ILE A 272 -14.29 8.37 4.44
CA ILE A 272 -14.84 9.55 3.75
C ILE A 272 -15.94 9.15 2.77
N ILE A 273 -15.72 8.10 1.96
CA ILE A 273 -16.75 7.59 1.04
C ILE A 273 -17.99 7.18 1.85
N GLN A 274 -17.82 6.44 2.95
CA GLN A 274 -18.94 6.00 3.80
C GLN A 274 -19.78 7.15 4.34
N LEU A 275 -19.15 8.27 4.75
CA LEU A 275 -19.87 9.46 5.18
C LEU A 275 -20.75 10.03 4.06
N PHE A 276 -20.23 10.13 2.84
CA PHE A 276 -21.02 10.58 1.69
C PHE A 276 -22.12 9.58 1.30
N VAL A 277 -21.90 8.27 1.48
CA VAL A 277 -22.93 7.25 1.28
C VAL A 277 -24.09 7.44 2.24
N THR A 278 -23.83 7.70 3.52
CA THR A 278 -24.88 7.93 4.52
C THR A 278 -25.78 9.13 4.17
N THR A 279 -25.24 10.17 3.53
CA THR A 279 -26.06 11.33 3.13
C THR A 279 -27.09 11.01 2.03
N GLY A 280 -26.99 9.86 1.37
CA GLY A 280 -27.81 9.51 0.19
C GLY A 280 -27.44 10.29 -1.07
N LEU A 281 -26.41 11.14 -1.04
CA LEU A 281 -26.01 11.98 -2.17
C LEU A 281 -25.54 11.15 -3.38
N TYR A 282 -24.95 9.98 -3.13
CA TYR A 282 -24.54 9.03 -4.17
C TYR A 282 -25.73 8.51 -5.01
N HIS A 283 -26.93 8.40 -4.43
CA HIS A 283 -28.13 7.98 -5.15
C HIS A 283 -28.86 9.15 -5.82
N THR A 284 -28.88 10.33 -5.18
CA THR A 284 -29.64 11.49 -5.69
C THR A 284 -28.86 12.33 -6.69
N ARG A 285 -27.54 12.53 -6.48
CA ARG A 285 -26.65 13.34 -7.32
C ARG A 285 -25.25 12.69 -7.40
N PRO A 286 -25.11 11.52 -8.06
CA PRO A 286 -23.90 10.69 -8.02
C PRO A 286 -22.63 11.45 -8.39
N TRP A 287 -22.65 12.24 -9.46
CA TRP A 287 -21.47 12.98 -9.92
C TRP A 287 -21.05 14.10 -8.97
N VAL A 288 -22.02 14.77 -8.34
CA VAL A 288 -21.74 15.78 -7.30
C VAL A 288 -21.13 15.10 -6.07
N ALA A 289 -21.70 13.97 -5.64
CA ALA A 289 -21.13 13.16 -4.55
C ALA A 289 -19.68 12.77 -4.84
N LEU A 290 -19.40 12.26 -6.05
CA LEU A 290 -18.05 11.87 -6.46
C LEU A 290 -17.07 13.04 -6.38
N VAL A 291 -17.41 14.20 -6.95
CA VAL A 291 -16.53 15.39 -6.92
C VAL A 291 -16.27 15.84 -5.49
N LEU A 292 -17.30 15.94 -4.65
CA LEU A 292 -17.16 16.35 -3.25
C LEU A 292 -16.33 15.34 -2.45
N THR A 293 -16.53 14.03 -2.66
CA THR A 293 -15.73 12.98 -2.05
C THR A 293 -14.26 13.11 -2.44
N LEU A 294 -13.95 13.28 -3.73
CA LEU A 294 -12.56 13.42 -4.20
C LEU A 294 -11.88 14.66 -3.64
N ILE A 295 -12.58 15.80 -3.60
CA ILE A 295 -12.08 17.04 -2.99
C ILE A 295 -11.81 16.84 -1.50
N THR A 296 -12.74 16.22 -0.77
CA THR A 296 -12.62 15.96 0.67
C THR A 296 -11.43 15.04 0.97
N ILE A 297 -11.26 13.97 0.18
CA ILE A 297 -10.11 13.06 0.29
C ILE A 297 -8.80 13.80 0.01
N ALA A 298 -8.75 14.63 -1.04
CA ALA A 298 -7.56 15.40 -1.39
C ALA A 298 -7.17 16.37 -0.28
N ILE A 299 -8.14 17.12 0.27
CA ILE A 299 -7.90 18.03 1.40
C ILE A 299 -7.41 17.25 2.62
N ALA A 300 -8.08 16.16 2.99
CA ALA A 300 -7.71 15.35 4.14
C ALA A 300 -6.31 14.75 4.00
N ALA A 301 -5.94 14.29 2.80
CA ALA A 301 -4.61 13.77 2.52
C ALA A 301 -3.51 14.84 2.58
N VAL A 302 -3.80 16.05 2.09
CA VAL A 302 -2.88 17.19 2.19
C VAL A 302 -2.67 17.58 3.66
N LEU A 303 -3.75 17.66 4.45
CA LEU A 303 -3.66 17.93 5.89
C LEU A 303 -2.88 16.82 6.62
N SER A 304 -3.19 15.55 6.35
CA SER A 304 -2.43 14.40 6.89
C SER A 304 -0.93 14.52 6.59
N TRP A 305 -0.58 14.85 5.35
CA TRP A 305 0.81 14.98 4.95
C TRP A 305 1.54 16.07 5.73
N PHE A 306 1.01 17.30 5.76
CA PHE A 306 1.72 18.42 6.35
C PHE A 306 1.74 18.41 7.88
N PHE A 307 0.67 17.93 8.52
CA PHE A 307 0.54 17.97 9.98
C PHE A 307 0.95 16.68 10.68
N VAL A 308 0.92 15.53 10.00
CA VAL A 308 1.14 14.22 10.64
C VAL A 308 2.32 13.47 10.02
N GLU A 309 2.30 13.21 8.71
CA GLU A 309 3.29 12.33 8.07
C GLU A 309 4.65 13.01 7.91
N LYS A 310 4.71 14.20 7.33
CA LYS A 310 5.95 14.93 7.07
C LYS A 310 6.73 15.26 8.36
N PRO A 311 6.09 15.75 9.44
CA PRO A 311 6.78 15.97 10.72
C PRO A 311 7.33 14.67 11.31
N SER A 312 6.57 13.58 11.25
CA SER A 312 6.99 12.28 11.77
C SER A 312 8.22 11.73 11.04
N LEU A 313 8.23 11.84 9.70
CA LEU A 313 9.38 11.45 8.88
C LEU A 313 10.60 12.33 9.16
N ALA A 314 10.42 13.65 9.31
CA ALA A 314 11.49 14.57 9.66
C ALA A 314 12.10 14.24 11.02
N LEU A 315 11.28 13.92 12.02
CA LEU A 315 11.74 13.51 13.35
C LEU A 315 12.57 12.22 13.27
N ALA A 316 12.09 11.21 12.55
CA ALA A 316 12.81 9.95 12.35
C ALA A 316 14.18 10.16 11.67
N HIS A 317 14.26 11.06 10.68
CA HIS A 317 15.52 11.40 10.02
C HIS A 317 16.45 12.26 10.89
N SER A 318 15.92 13.15 11.73
CA SER A 318 16.71 14.01 12.61
C SER A 318 17.45 13.26 13.74
N ARG A 319 16.91 12.11 14.18
CA ARG A 319 17.56 11.22 15.16
C ARG A 319 18.94 10.73 14.70
N ARG A 320 19.26 10.85 13.41
CA ARG A 320 20.59 10.63 12.81
C ARG A 320 21.67 11.57 13.35
N ILE A 321 21.31 12.77 13.84
CA ILE A 321 22.30 13.79 14.27
C ILE A 321 22.76 13.58 15.72
N LYS A 322 22.01 12.85 16.55
CA LYS A 322 22.35 12.67 17.98
C LYS A 322 23.25 11.47 18.31
N ASN A 323 23.42 10.51 17.41
CA ASN A 323 24.35 9.39 17.61
C ASN A 323 25.71 9.67 16.93
N ARG A 324 26.37 10.78 17.31
CA ARG A 324 27.83 10.84 17.20
C ARG A 324 28.38 10.03 18.37
N TYR A 325 28.77 8.79 18.12
CA TYR A 325 29.72 8.13 19.02
C TYR A 325 30.95 9.05 19.13
N PRO A 326 31.45 9.37 20.34
CA PRO A 326 32.73 10.04 20.46
C PRO A 326 33.77 9.15 19.79
N ALA A 327 34.57 9.73 18.89
CA ALA A 327 35.69 9.05 18.29
C ALA A 327 36.59 8.56 19.44
N VAL A 328 36.71 7.24 19.59
CA VAL A 328 37.78 6.67 20.40
C VAL A 328 39.06 6.97 19.63
N THR A 329 39.82 7.93 20.12
CA THR A 329 41.19 8.20 19.66
C THR A 329 42.04 6.99 20.04
N PRO A 330 42.74 6.35 19.08
CA PRO A 330 43.75 5.36 19.44
C PRO A 330 44.93 6.08 20.11
N SER A 331 45.28 5.62 21.31
CA SER A 331 46.60 5.84 21.92
C SER A 331 47.61 4.85 21.35
#